data_AF-X0RPZ6-F1
#
_entry.id   AF-X0RPZ6-F1
#
_cell.length_a   1.000
_cell.length_b   1.000
_cell.length_c   1.000
_cell.angle_alpha   90.00
_cell.angle_beta   90.00
_cell.angle_gamma   90.00
#
_symmetry.space_group_name_H-M   'P 1'
#
loop_
_entity.id
_entity.type
_entity.pdbx_description
1 polymer ?
#
loop_
_entity_poly.entity_id
_entity_poly.type
_entity_poly.pdbx_seq_one_letter_code
_entity_poly.pdbx_strand_id
1 'polypeptide(L)' 'MTGNRDLFIAEVIHKAFVSVDEAGTEAAAASAVIMPLSMSPEEPVDVTVDRPFVFLIRDIQTDTILFVGRIVDPGA' A
#
# COMPACT_ATOMS: atom_id res chain seq x y z
N MET A 1 31.74 2.86 12.64
CA MET A 1 32.57 1.63 12.76
C MET A 1 33.79 1.98 13.61
N THR A 2 33.89 1.51 14.85
CA THR A 2 34.91 1.96 15.81
C THR A 2 36.26 1.21 15.73
N GLY A 3 36.51 0.39 14.71
CA GLY A 3 37.80 -0.31 14.52
C GLY A 3 38.12 -1.40 15.56
N ASN A 4 37.32 -1.53 16.61
CA ASN A 4 37.41 -2.59 17.61
C ASN A 4 36.79 -3.90 17.07
N ARG A 5 37.43 -5.03 17.38
CA ARG A 5 37.05 -6.38 16.90
C ARG A 5 35.85 -6.97 17.63
N ASP A 6 35.44 -6.38 18.75
CA ASP A 6 34.32 -6.86 19.57
C ASP A 6 32.98 -6.18 19.26
N LEU A 7 32.87 -5.52 18.10
CA LEU A 7 31.64 -4.85 17.68
C LEU A 7 30.74 -5.81 16.90
N PHE A 8 29.57 -6.13 17.45
CA PHE A 8 28.52 -6.88 16.77
C PHE A 8 27.15 -6.25 17.01
N ILE A 9 26.21 -6.50 16.08
CA ILE A 9 24.82 -6.07 16.24
C ILE A 9 24.12 -7.10 17.12
N ALA A 10 23.71 -6.69 18.33
CA ALA A 10 22.98 -7.56 19.24
C ALA A 10 21.50 -7.68 18.87
N GLU A 11 20.87 -6.57 18.48
CA GLU A 11 19.44 -6.50 18.19
C GLU A 11 19.16 -5.40 17.16
N VAL A 12 18.16 -5.63 16.29
CA VAL A 12 17.59 -4.62 15.40
C VAL A 12 16.07 -4.71 15.52
N ILE A 13 15.44 -3.63 15.99
CA ILE A 13 13.99 -3.53 16.11
C ILE A 13 13.48 -2.65 14.97
N HIS A 14 12.54 -3.17 14.19
CA HIS A 14 11.83 -2.41 13.16
C HIS A 14 10.32 -2.50 13.43
N LYS A 15 9.66 -1.34 13.53
CA LYS A 15 8.22 -1.22 13.73
C LYS A 15 7.64 -0.32 12.65
N ALA A 16 6.59 -0.79 11.97
CA ALA A 16 5.87 -0.08 10.94
C ALA A 16 4.36 -0.06 11.27
N PHE A 17 3.67 0.98 10.82
CA PHE A 17 2.23 1.14 10.98
C PHE A 17 1.65 1.71 9.68
N VAL A 18 0.52 1.17 9.24
CA VAL A 18 -0.19 1.59 8.02
C VAL A 18 -1.68 1.72 8.37
N SER A 19 -2.30 2.83 7.99
CA SER A 19 -3.73 3.11 8.17
C SER A 19 -4.32 3.49 6.81
N VAL A 20 -5.49 2.94 6.47
CA VAL A 20 -6.18 3.17 5.20
C VAL A 20 -7.58 3.70 5.50
N ASP A 21 -8.00 4.78 4.83
CA ASP A 21 -9.33 5.38 4.92
C ASP A 21 -9.88 5.78 3.54
N GLU A 22 -11.11 6.26 3.48
CA GLU A 22 -11.78 6.66 2.24
C GLU A 22 -11.22 7.93 1.62
N ALA A 23 -10.50 8.75 2.40
CA ALA A 23 -9.75 9.83 1.82
C ALA A 23 -8.56 9.23 1.06
N GLY A 24 -7.83 8.29 1.65
CA GLY A 24 -6.74 7.57 1.02
C GLY A 24 -5.89 6.85 2.06
N THR A 25 -4.59 6.87 1.89
CA THR A 25 -3.66 6.55 3.00
C THR A 25 -3.19 7.86 3.64
N GLU A 26 -4.14 8.82 3.77
CA GLU A 26 -4.03 10.26 3.51
C GLU A 26 -4.41 10.64 2.04
N ALA A 27 -5.72 10.83 1.82
CA ALA A 27 -6.38 11.66 0.78
C ALA A 27 -5.95 11.58 -0.71
N ALA A 28 -6.18 10.48 -1.45
CA ALA A 28 -6.10 10.42 -2.91
C ALA A 28 -7.45 10.05 -3.58
N ALA A 29 -8.33 11.06 -3.67
CA ALA A 29 -9.33 11.30 -4.72
C ALA A 29 -10.25 10.16 -5.22
N ALA A 30 -11.38 9.96 -4.55
CA ALA A 30 -12.57 9.37 -5.17
C ALA A 30 -13.37 10.45 -5.92
N SER A 31 -13.14 10.60 -7.22
CA SER A 31 -13.99 11.43 -8.10
C SER A 31 -14.55 10.57 -9.23
N ALA A 32 -15.81 10.14 -9.09
CA ALA A 32 -16.55 9.51 -10.17
C ALA A 32 -17.14 10.59 -11.09
N VAL A 33 -16.53 10.79 -12.26
CA VAL A 33 -17.12 11.61 -13.32
C VAL A 33 -17.97 10.70 -14.20
N ILE A 34 -19.29 10.72 -14.01
CA ILE A 34 -20.23 10.04 -14.91
C ILE A 34 -20.43 10.96 -16.13
N MET A 35 -19.62 10.79 -17.16
CA MET A 35 -19.90 11.40 -18.48
C MET A 35 -20.78 10.44 -19.29
N PRO A 36 -21.90 10.90 -19.87
CA PRO A 36 -22.61 10.11 -20.88
C PRO A 36 -21.77 10.12 -22.17
N LEU A 37 -20.89 9.13 -22.33
CA LEU A 37 -20.20 8.89 -23.59
C LEU A 37 -21.14 8.12 -24.53
N SER A 38 -21.37 8.67 -25.72
CA SER A 38 -22.13 8.07 -26.82
C SER A 38 -21.39 6.91 -27.51
N MET A 39 -20.52 6.21 -26.78
CA MET A 39 -19.82 5.01 -27.20
C MET A 39 -20.17 3.93 -26.18
N SER A 40 -20.52 2.72 -26.62
CA SER A 40 -20.72 1.57 -25.72
C SER A 40 -19.51 1.48 -24.78
N PRO A 41 -19.63 1.81 -23.49
CA PRO A 41 -18.52 1.70 -22.58
C PRO A 41 -18.14 0.23 -22.53
N GLU A 42 -16.84 -0.09 -22.62
CA GLU A 42 -16.37 -1.41 -22.20
C GLU A 42 -16.90 -1.64 -20.77
N GLU A 43 -17.44 -2.83 -20.51
CA GLU A 43 -17.95 -3.12 -19.17
C GLU A 43 -16.81 -2.91 -18.15
N PRO A 44 -17.05 -2.12 -17.09
CA PRO A 44 -16.02 -1.87 -16.08
C PRO A 44 -15.58 -3.18 -15.45
N VAL A 45 -14.27 -3.29 -15.18
CA VAL A 45 -13.72 -4.46 -14.48
C VAL A 45 -13.98 -4.30 -12.99
N ASP A 46 -14.83 -5.17 -12.43
CA ASP A 46 -15.08 -5.22 -11.00
C ASP A 46 -13.95 -5.93 -10.25
N VAL A 47 -13.40 -5.26 -9.24
CA VAL A 47 -12.37 -5.82 -8.35
C VAL A 47 -12.87 -5.75 -6.91
N THR A 48 -13.21 -6.91 -6.35
CA THR A 48 -13.60 -7.05 -4.95
C THR A 48 -12.44 -7.61 -4.13
N VAL A 49 -12.07 -6.92 -3.05
CA VAL A 49 -10.98 -7.29 -2.13
C VAL A 49 -11.59 -7.72 -0.78
N ASP A 50 -12.26 -8.87 -0.76
CA ASP A 50 -13.03 -9.43 0.36
C ASP A 50 -12.38 -10.66 1.01
N ARG A 51 -11.09 -10.88 0.73
CA ARG A 51 -10.30 -12.04 1.18
C ARG A 51 -8.84 -11.64 1.34
N PRO A 52 -7.99 -12.44 2.03
CA PRO A 52 -6.61 -12.07 2.28
C PRO A 52 -5.86 -11.60 1.03
N PHE A 53 -5.18 -10.47 1.15
CA PHE A 53 -4.50 -9.81 0.05
C PHE A 53 -3.14 -9.24 0.48
N VAL A 54 -2.32 -8.92 -0.51
CA VAL A 54 -1.00 -8.27 -0.33
C VAL A 54 -1.13 -6.84 -0.82
N PHE A 55 -0.46 -5.90 -0.13
CA PHE A 55 -0.38 -4.51 -0.56
C PHE A 55 1.08 -4.06 -0.63
N LEU A 56 1.31 -3.05 -1.48
CA LEU A 56 2.58 -2.35 -1.58
C LEU A 56 2.30 -0.84 -1.61
N ILE A 57 3.06 -0.08 -0.82
CA ILE A 57 3.16 1.37 -0.97
C ILE A 57 4.51 1.61 -1.64
N ARG A 58 4.51 2.19 -2.84
CA ARG A 58 5.72 2.40 -3.63
C ARG A 58 5.83 3.84 -4.12
N ASP A 59 7.06 4.32 -4.16
CA ASP A 59 7.39 5.53 -4.89
C ASP A 59 7.35 5.24 -6.41
N ILE A 60 6.58 6.02 -7.15
CA ILE A 60 6.35 5.77 -8.58
C ILE A 60 7.56 6.19 -9.42
N GLN A 61 8.28 7.23 -9.02
CA GLN A 61 9.40 7.77 -9.80
C GLN A 61 10.64 6.87 -9.73
N THR A 62 10.89 6.28 -8.57
CA THR A 62 12.07 5.47 -8.26
C THR A 62 11.80 3.96 -8.23
N ASP A 63 10.53 3.55 -8.27
CA ASP A 63 10.10 2.15 -8.08
C ASP A 63 10.48 1.57 -6.69
N THR A 64 10.73 2.44 -5.72
CA THR A 64 11.13 2.00 -4.37
C THR A 64 9.90 1.53 -3.60
N ILE A 65 9.97 0.31 -3.02
CA ILE A 65 8.94 -0.20 -2.11
C ILE A 65 9.15 0.46 -0.73
N LEU A 66 8.20 1.29 -0.33
CA LEU A 66 8.19 1.96 0.97
C LEU A 66 7.60 1.06 2.05
N PHE A 67 6.51 0.35 1.71
CA PHE A 67 5.88 -0.65 2.57
C PHE A 67 5.42 -1.85 1.75
N VAL A 68 5.51 -3.02 2.38
CA VAL A 68 4.92 -4.27 1.87
C VAL A 68 4.30 -5.01 3.03
N GLY A 69 3.11 -5.56 2.80
CA GLY A 69 2.40 -6.28 3.84
C GLY A 69 1.31 -7.18 3.30
N ARG A 70 0.82 -8.05 4.18
CA ARG A 70 -0.31 -8.94 3.92
C ARG A 70 -1.39 -8.68 4.94
N ILE A 71 -2.61 -8.42 4.46
CA ILE A 71 -3.79 -8.33 5.30
C ILE A 71 -4.47 -9.70 5.27
N VAL A 72 -4.58 -10.33 6.43
CA VAL A 72 -5.27 -11.61 6.61
C VAL A 72 -6.66 -11.38 7.18
N ASP A 73 -6.78 -10.45 8.12
CA ASP A 73 -8.03 -9.99 8.72
C ASP A 73 -7.93 -8.48 8.97
N PRO A 74 -8.73 -7.64 8.29
CA PRO A 74 -8.74 -6.19 8.50
C PRO A 74 -9.54 -5.75 9.73
N GLY A 75 -10.28 -6.65 10.39
CA GLY A 75 -11.12 -6.35 11.57
C GLY A 75 -10.53 -6.82 12.90
N ALA A 76 -9.35 -7.45 12.90
CA ALA A 76 -8.67 -7.98 14.09
C ALA A 76 -7.92 -6.92 14.90
#